data_AF-J4TSB3-F1
#
_entry.id   AF-J4TSB3-F1
#
_cell.length_a   1.000
_cell.length_b   1.000
_cell.length_c   1.000
_cell.angle_alpha   90.00
_cell.angle_beta   90.00
_cell.angle_gamma   90.00
#
_symmetry.space_group_name_H-M   'P 1'
#
loop_
_entity.id
_entity.type
_entity.pdbx_description
1 polymer ?
#
loop_
_entity_poly.entity_id
_entity_poly.type
_entity_poly.pdbx_seq_one_letter_code
_entity_poly.pdbx_strand_id
1 'polypeptide(L)'
;MMDARKVIAGCCIAGAAILCSGAVNPWEDGKNAVLVEEVYVVQNGDTLWGISEMYLQKNTATRRYILEYKEGIYENNPWLVERKGLIQPGDQLVLTYWVKGDTQ
;
A
#
# COMPACT_ATOMS: atom_id res chain seq x y z
N MET A 1 11.68 -24.02 9.71
CA MET A 1 10.38 -24.33 9.08
C MET A 1 10.10 -23.17 8.13
N MET A 2 10.11 -23.43 6.81
CA MET A 2 9.81 -22.43 5.81
C MET A 2 8.36 -22.63 5.36
N ASP A 3 7.45 -21.80 5.87
CA ASP A 3 6.08 -21.70 5.35
C ASP A 3 5.91 -20.36 4.60
N ALA A 4 6.85 -20.07 3.70
CA ALA A 4 6.73 -19.05 2.67
C ALA A 4 5.87 -19.58 1.51
N ARG A 5 4.72 -20.17 1.81
CA ARG A 5 3.83 -20.73 0.79
C ARG A 5 2.89 -19.64 0.28
N LYS A 6 3.19 -19.24 -0.95
CA LYS A 6 2.51 -18.25 -1.82
C LYS A 6 3.07 -16.83 -1.72
N VAL A 7 4.35 -16.69 -2.07
CA VAL A 7 4.75 -15.54 -2.90
C VAL A 7 3.91 -15.65 -4.17
N ILE A 8 2.85 -14.85 -4.26
CA ILE A 8 2.07 -14.70 -5.49
C ILE A 8 3.04 -14.11 -6.50
N ALA A 9 3.56 -14.98 -7.36
CA ALA A 9 4.40 -14.64 -8.48
C ALA A 9 3.59 -13.73 -9.41
N GLY A 10 3.94 -12.45 -9.44
CA GLY A 10 3.31 -11.47 -10.33
C GLY A 10 3.67 -9.99 -10.11
N CYS A 11 4.48 -9.63 -9.11
CA CYS A 11 4.75 -8.22 -8.84
C CYS A 11 6.22 -7.86 -9.03
N CYS A 12 6.53 -7.18 -10.14
CA CYS A 12 7.74 -6.39 -10.26
C CYS A 12 7.64 -5.20 -9.29
N ILE A 13 7.94 -5.42 -8.01
CA ILE A 13 8.09 -4.35 -7.01
C ILE A 13 9.33 -3.55 -7.40
N ALA A 14 9.17 -2.26 -7.71
CA ALA A 14 10.30 -1.42 -8.09
C ALA A 14 11.16 -1.00 -6.88
N GLY A 15 10.61 -1.12 -5.66
CA GLY A 15 11.30 -0.92 -4.40
C GLY A 15 10.29 -0.70 -3.27
N ALA A 16 10.60 -1.20 -2.08
CA ALA A 16 9.83 -0.91 -0.87
C ALA A 16 10.77 -0.27 0.18
N ALA A 17 10.37 0.88 0.71
CA ALA A 17 11.00 1.53 1.85
C ALA A 17 10.12 1.32 3.09
N ILE A 18 10.75 0.90 4.19
CA ILE A 18 10.07 0.72 5.47
C ILE A 18 10.31 1.96 6.32
N LEU A 19 9.24 2.69 6.64
CA LEU A 19 9.28 3.86 7.51
C LEU A 19 8.82 3.45 8.92
N CYS A 20 9.74 3.46 9.87
CA CYS A 20 9.45 3.21 11.28
C CYS A 20 8.80 4.46 11.92
N SER A 21 7.55 4.78 11.56
CA SER A 21 6.79 5.88 12.18
C SER A 21 6.07 5.38 13.43
N GLY A 22 6.75 5.48 14.58
CA GLY A 22 6.11 5.32 15.88
C GLY A 22 5.32 6.57 16.26
N ALA A 23 4.01 6.60 15.96
CA ALA A 23 2.93 7.13 16.80
C ALA A 23 1.62 7.28 16.01
N VAL A 24 0.65 6.37 16.20
CA VAL A 24 -0.79 6.71 16.16
C VAL A 24 -1.55 5.75 17.09
N ASN A 25 -2.18 6.27 18.15
CA ASN A 25 -3.22 5.57 18.91
C ASN A 25 -4.46 6.46 18.98
N PRO A 26 -5.66 5.88 18.83
CA PRO A 26 -6.76 6.29 19.70
C PRO A 26 -7.31 5.14 20.56
N TRP A 27 -7.15 3.87 20.17
CA TRP A 27 -7.59 2.69 20.93
C TRP A 27 -6.75 1.49 20.47
N GLU A 28 -5.84 0.95 21.30
CA GLU A 28 -5.01 -0.29 21.25
C GLU A 28 -4.59 -0.97 19.90
N ASP A 29 -5.34 -0.87 18.81
CA ASP A 29 -4.99 -1.19 17.43
C ASP A 29 -3.93 -0.20 16.92
N GLY A 30 -2.68 -0.66 16.77
CA GLY A 30 -1.58 0.16 16.24
C GLY A 30 -0.25 0.06 17.00
N LYS A 31 -0.21 -0.65 18.14
CA LYS A 31 1.06 -0.99 18.80
C LYS A 31 1.97 -1.73 17.82
N ASN A 32 3.18 -1.18 17.61
CA ASN A 32 4.17 -1.66 16.66
C ASN A 32 3.74 -1.61 15.19
N ALA A 33 2.76 -0.79 14.80
CA ALA A 33 2.44 -0.59 13.39
C ALA A 33 3.65 0.02 12.67
N VAL A 34 4.00 -0.55 11.51
CA VAL A 34 5.07 -0.09 10.65
C VAL A 34 4.47 0.41 9.35
N LEU A 35 4.80 1.64 8.96
CA LEU A 35 4.38 2.18 7.67
C LEU A 35 5.31 1.64 6.58
N VAL A 36 4.73 0.96 5.61
CA VAL A 36 5.43 0.55 4.39
C VAL A 36 5.06 1.51 3.29
N GLU A 37 6.07 2.02 2.60
CA GLU A 37 5.96 2.74 1.34
C GLU A 37 6.53 1.86 0.23
N GLU A 38 5.76 1.60 -0.81
CA GLU A 38 6.22 0.80 -1.96
C GLU A 38 5.85 1.43 -3.29
N VAL A 39 6.71 1.22 -4.29
CA VAL A 39 6.46 1.65 -5.67
C VAL A 39 5.87 0.50 -6.47
N TYR A 40 4.64 0.70 -6.95
CA TYR A 40 3.92 -0.19 -7.83
C TYR A 40 4.00 0.28 -9.28
N VAL A 41 4.41 -0.60 -10.19
CA VAL A 41 4.37 -0.33 -11.62
C VAL A 41 3.04 -0.82 -12.17
N VAL A 42 2.24 0.10 -12.70
CA VAL A 42 0.93 -0.19 -13.29
C VAL A 42 1.08 -1.17 -14.46
N GLN A 43 0.21 -2.17 -14.51
CA GLN A 43 0.14 -3.20 -15.53
C GLN A 43 -1.09 -3.02 -16.43
N ASN A 44 -1.13 -3.79 -17.52
CA ASN A 44 -2.29 -3.79 -18.41
C ASN A 44 -3.50 -4.41 -17.71
N GLY A 45 -4.64 -3.70 -17.75
CA GLY A 45 -5.88 -4.12 -17.09
C GLY A 45 -6.03 -3.64 -15.65
N ASP A 46 -5.01 -2.98 -15.08
CA ASP A 46 -5.13 -2.40 -13.75
C ASP A 46 -6.09 -1.22 -13.72
N THR A 47 -6.71 -1.04 -12.55
CA THR A 47 -7.50 0.14 -12.22
C THR A 47 -7.06 0.66 -10.86
N LEU A 48 -7.20 1.97 -10.61
CA LEU A 48 -6.95 2.54 -9.27
C LEU A 48 -7.76 1.82 -8.18
N TRP A 49 -8.99 1.40 -8.51
CA TRP A 49 -9.83 0.64 -7.58
C TRP A 49 -9.24 -0.74 -7.27
N GLY A 50 -8.91 -1.53 -8.30
CA GLY A 50 -8.33 -2.87 -8.12
C GLY A 50 -6.98 -2.83 -7.38
N ILE A 51 -6.15 -1.84 -7.68
CA ILE A 51 -4.90 -1.60 -6.93
C ILE A 51 -5.23 -1.24 -5.47
N SER A 52 -6.20 -0.36 -5.23
CA SER A 52 -6.62 -0.02 -3.86
C SER A 52 -7.12 -1.25 -3.09
N GLU A 53 -7.90 -2.14 -3.71
CA GLU A 53 -8.39 -3.38 -3.07
C GLU A 53 -7.23 -4.32 -2.72
N MET A 54 -6.29 -4.51 -3.64
CA MET A 54 -5.10 -5.33 -3.42
C MET A 54 -4.26 -4.80 -2.26
N TYR A 55 -4.07 -3.49 -2.19
CA TYR A 55 -3.23 -2.87 -1.17
C TYR A 55 -3.94 -2.70 0.18
N LEU A 56 -5.26 -2.55 0.18
CA LEU A 56 -6.06 -2.62 1.39
C LEU A 56 -5.88 -3.97 2.09
N GLN A 57 -5.75 -5.07 1.34
CA GLN A 57 -5.46 -6.39 1.91
C GLN A 57 -4.07 -6.49 2.55
N LYS A 58 -3.10 -5.66 2.13
CA LYS A 58 -1.77 -5.57 2.75
C LYS A 58 -1.79 -4.78 4.07
N ASN A 59 -2.81 -3.96 4.32
CA ASN A 59 -2.93 -3.15 5.53
C ASN A 59 -3.40 -4.01 6.71
N THR A 60 -2.45 -4.54 7.49
CA THR A 60 -2.71 -5.50 8.56
C THR A 60 -2.70 -4.88 9.96
N ALA A 61 -2.09 -3.71 10.14
CA ALA A 61 -1.90 -3.10 11.47
C ALA A 61 -3.01 -2.14 11.89
N THR A 62 -3.77 -1.59 10.96
CA THR A 62 -4.81 -0.60 11.25
C THR A 62 -6.09 -0.95 10.49
N ARG A 63 -7.20 -0.31 10.87
CA ARG A 63 -8.40 -0.30 10.02
C ARG A 63 -8.33 0.91 9.11
N ARG A 64 -8.47 0.69 7.81
CA ARG A 64 -8.54 1.74 6.79
C ARG A 64 -9.69 1.41 5.85
N TYR A 65 -10.49 2.40 5.48
CA TYR A 65 -11.56 2.17 4.50
C TYR A 65 -11.01 2.26 3.07
N ILE A 66 -11.63 1.54 2.11
CA ILE A 66 -11.18 1.52 0.72
C ILE A 66 -11.10 2.92 0.07
N LEU A 67 -12.00 3.83 0.47
CA LEU A 67 -11.99 5.22 0.00
C LEU A 67 -10.80 6.00 0.57
N GLU A 68 -10.47 5.81 1.85
CA GLU A 68 -9.26 6.39 2.45
C GLU A 68 -8.00 5.85 1.79
N TYR A 69 -8.03 4.58 1.35
CA TYR A 69 -6.92 4.00 0.61
C TYR A 69 -6.76 4.68 -0.74
N LYS A 70 -7.86 4.78 -1.50
CA LYS A 70 -7.89 5.46 -2.79
C LYS A 70 -7.41 6.90 -2.68
N GLU A 71 -7.91 7.69 -1.73
CA GLU A 71 -7.46 9.07 -1.53
C GLU A 71 -5.97 9.14 -1.18
N GLY A 72 -5.47 8.20 -0.37
CA GLY A 72 -4.02 8.10 -0.10
C GLY A 72 -3.17 7.85 -1.35
N ILE A 73 -3.70 7.15 -2.37
CA ILE A 73 -3.01 7.01 -3.66
C ILE A 73 -2.87 8.38 -4.35
N TYR A 74 -3.91 9.23 -4.30
CA TYR A 74 -3.85 10.60 -4.85
C TYR A 74 -2.90 11.50 -4.05
N GLU A 75 -2.89 11.39 -2.72
CA GLU A 75 -1.99 12.15 -1.85
C GLU A 75 -0.52 11.83 -2.15
N ASN A 76 -0.18 10.55 -2.32
CA ASN A 76 1.17 10.11 -2.62
C ASN A 76 1.58 10.38 -4.09
N ASN A 77 0.60 10.51 -4.99
CA ASN A 77 0.81 10.65 -6.43
C ASN A 77 -0.01 11.85 -6.98
N PRO A 78 0.36 13.09 -6.65
CA PRO A 78 -0.44 14.28 -6.97
C PRO A 78 -0.68 14.47 -8.47
N TRP A 79 0.19 13.91 -9.31
CA TRP A 79 0.03 13.90 -10.77
C TRP A 79 -1.26 13.18 -11.25
N LEU A 80 -1.84 12.30 -10.43
CA LEU A 80 -3.11 11.66 -10.72
C LEU A 80 -4.26 12.67 -10.79
N VAL A 81 -4.18 13.79 -10.07
CA VAL A 81 -5.22 14.84 -10.11
C VAL A 81 -5.31 15.43 -11.51
N GLU A 82 -4.17 15.81 -12.09
CA GLU A 82 -4.09 16.37 -13.45
C GLU A 82 -4.57 15.37 -14.50
N ARG A 83 -4.27 14.08 -14.29
CA ARG A 83 -4.73 12.98 -15.14
C ARG A 83 -6.15 12.49 -14.82
N LYS A 84 -6.87 13.12 -13.90
CA LYS A 84 -8.22 12.72 -13.45
C LYS A 84 -8.30 11.24 -13.04
N GLY A 85 -7.24 10.71 -12.43
CA GLY A 85 -7.13 9.31 -12.02
C GLY A 85 -6.83 8.33 -13.15
N LEU A 86 -6.52 8.80 -14.36
CA LEU A 86 -6.12 7.92 -15.45
C LEU A 86 -4.69 7.39 -15.20
N ILE A 87 -4.58 6.06 -15.18
CA ILE A 87 -3.31 5.34 -15.09
C ILE A 87 -3.05 4.57 -16.39
N GLN A 88 -1.79 4.39 -16.73
CA GLN A 88 -1.32 3.68 -17.91
C GLN A 88 -0.26 2.64 -17.52
N PRO A 89 -0.16 1.51 -18.25
CA PRO A 89 0.91 0.55 -18.01
C PRO A 89 2.29 1.21 -18.03
N GLY A 90 3.10 0.94 -17.01
CA GLY A 90 4.41 1.56 -16.80
C GLY A 90 4.42 2.79 -15.89
N ASP A 91 3.25 3.39 -15.59
CA ASP A 91 3.16 4.42 -14.57
C ASP A 91 3.62 3.86 -13.21
N GLN A 92 4.30 4.68 -12.41
CA GLN A 92 4.76 4.32 -11.07
C GLN A 92 3.86 5.00 -10.02
N LEU A 93 3.24 4.19 -9.18
CA LEU A 93 2.42 4.64 -8.05
C LEU A 93 3.17 4.40 -6.74
N VAL A 94 3.34 5.46 -5.97
CA VAL A 94 3.80 5.38 -4.57
C VAL A 94 2.61 5.04 -3.68
N LEU A 95 2.67 3.93 -2.97
CA LEU A 95 1.57 3.39 -2.19
C LEU A 95 2.01 3.14 -0.75
N THR A 96 1.11 3.39 0.21
CA THR A 96 1.43 3.29 1.63
C THR A 96 0.41 2.45 2.41
N TYR A 97 0.90 1.54 3.24
CA TYR A 97 0.06 0.67 4.08
C TYR A 97 0.75 0.34 5.40
N TRP A 98 -0.05 0.03 6.41
CA TRP A 98 0.44 -0.32 7.74
C TRP A 98 0.51 -1.82 7.92
N VAL A 99 1.68 -2.33 8.31
CA VAL A 99 1.87 -3.73 8.69
C VAL A 99 2.07 -3.86 10.19
N LYS A 100 1.63 -4.97 10.77
CA LYS A 100 1.97 -5.29 12.16
C LYS A 100 3.48 -5.53 12.24
N GLY A 101 4.18 -4.72 13.02
CA GLY A 101 5.57 -4.95 13.37
C GLY A 101 5.70 -6.04 14.43
N ASP A 102 6.91 -6.60 14.52
CA ASP A 102 7.19 -7.68 15.47
C ASP A 102 6.97 -7.22 16.92
N THR A 103 6.22 -8.01 17.68
CA THR A 103 6.27 -7.98 19.15
C THR A 103 7.59 -8.61 19.59
N GLN A 104 8.50 -7.82 20.15
CA GLN A 104 9.56 -8.37 21.01
C GLN A 104 8.96 -8.93 22.30
#